data_AF-A0AAU9NDV4-F1
#
_entry.id   AF-A0AAU9NDV4-F1
#
_cell.length_a   1.000
_cell.length_b   1.000
_cell.length_c   1.000
_cell.angle_alpha   90.00
_cell.angle_beta   90.00
_cell.angle_gamma   90.00
#
_symmetry.space_group_name_H-M   'P 1'
#
loop_
_entity.id
_entity.type
_entity.pdbx_description
1 polymer ?
#
loop_
_entity_poly.entity_id
_entity_poly.type
_entity_poly.pdbx_seq_one_letter_code
_entity_poly.pdbx_strand_id
1 'polypeptide(L)'
;MVGSLLQLQELCIKDCGHMEEVIVVKAEEESDDKMNEILVLPRLNSLTLKSLPRLKGFSMGKEDFSLPLLDSLAISYRPAMTTFTKGNSTTPQLKEIEINYNSFYAGEDINSFIKMNKRNSEKRKTD
;
A
#
# COMPACT_ATOMS: atom_id res chain seq x y z
N MET A 1 1.57 0.96 22.08
CA MET A 1 0.76 1.49 20.96
C MET A 1 0.56 0.49 19.80
N VAL A 2 0.91 -0.80 19.95
CA VAL A 2 0.80 -1.80 18.86
C VAL A 2 -0.57 -2.51 18.81
N GLY A 3 -1.39 -2.43 19.88
CA GLY A 3 -2.69 -3.11 19.94
C GLY A 3 -3.87 -2.41 19.23
N SER A 4 -3.82 -1.08 19.07
CA SER A 4 -4.96 -0.32 18.52
C SER A 4 -5.13 -0.48 17.01
N LEU A 5 -4.04 -0.71 16.27
CA LEU A 5 -4.10 -0.92 14.82
C LEU A 5 -4.71 -2.26 14.43
N LEU A 6 -4.76 -3.25 15.33
CA LEU A 6 -5.42 -4.53 15.10
C LEU A 6 -6.94 -4.41 14.95
N GLN A 7 -7.52 -3.31 15.42
CA GLN A 7 -8.96 -3.02 15.31
C GLN A 7 -9.30 -2.07 14.16
N LEU A 8 -8.29 -1.57 13.43
CA LEU A 8 -8.48 -0.63 12.33
C LEU A 8 -9.23 -1.32 11.19
N GLN A 9 -10.37 -0.76 10.82
CA GLN A 9 -11.21 -1.24 9.71
C GLN A 9 -11.03 -0.41 8.45
N GLU A 10 -10.96 0.90 8.62
CA GLU A 10 -10.82 1.83 7.50
C GLU A 10 -9.63 2.76 7.75
N LEU A 11 -8.77 2.93 6.75
CA LEU A 11 -7.69 3.89 6.75
C LEU A 11 -7.83 4.86 5.59
N CYS A 12 -8.06 6.13 5.90
CA CYS A 12 -8.20 7.19 4.91
C CYS A 12 -7.13 8.26 5.12
N ILE A 13 -6.23 8.42 4.15
CA ILE A 13 -5.16 9.41 4.17
C ILE A 13 -5.32 10.31 2.96
N LYS A 14 -5.53 11.60 3.22
CA LYS A 14 -5.81 12.61 2.20
C LYS A 14 -4.93 13.84 2.38
N ASP A 15 -4.48 14.42 1.28
CA ASP A 15 -3.87 15.76 1.19
C ASP A 15 -2.63 15.95 2.08
N CYS A 16 -1.88 14.88 2.33
CA CYS A 16 -0.64 14.91 3.12
C CYS A 16 0.59 15.11 2.19
N GLY A 17 0.92 16.38 1.92
CA GLY A 17 1.96 16.77 0.96
C GLY A 17 3.39 16.28 1.27
N HIS A 18 3.68 15.96 2.53
CA HIS A 18 5.01 15.56 3.01
C HIS A 18 5.14 14.10 3.43
N MET A 19 4.03 13.32 3.40
CA MET A 19 4.06 11.93 3.82
C MET A 19 4.83 11.08 2.80
N GLU A 20 5.85 10.34 3.28
CA GLU A 20 6.67 9.46 2.44
C GLU A 20 6.29 7.98 2.59
N GLU A 21 5.84 7.56 3.77
CA GLU A 21 5.45 6.19 4.11
C GLU A 21 4.23 6.22 5.04
N VAL A 22 3.36 5.20 4.98
CA VAL A 22 2.19 5.08 5.86
C VAL A 22 2.57 4.40 7.19
N ILE A 23 3.35 3.33 7.10
CA ILE A 23 3.85 2.55 8.24
C ILE A 23 5.37 2.59 8.20
N VAL A 24 5.98 3.00 9.31
CA VAL A 24 7.43 2.97 9.52
C VAL A 24 7.72 1.98 10.65
N VAL A 25 8.37 0.88 10.31
CA VAL A 25 8.85 -0.10 11.29
C VAL A 25 10.22 0.39 11.76
N LYS A 26 10.31 0.80 13.03
CA LYS A 26 11.59 1.15 13.61
C LYS A 26 12.34 -0.14 13.91
N ALA A 27 13.41 -0.40 13.17
CA ALA A 27 14.34 -1.45 13.55
C ALA A 27 15.05 -1.01 14.84
N GLU A 28 14.81 -1.73 15.93
CA GLU A 28 15.80 -1.80 17.01
C GLU A 28 17.05 -2.46 16.42
N GLU A 29 18.16 -1.76 16.60
CA GLU A 29 19.54 -1.95 16.14
C GLU A 29 19.95 -3.29 15.49
N GLU A 30 20.58 -3.17 14.32
CA GLU A 30 21.66 -4.02 13.78
C GLU A 30 21.54 -5.55 13.91
N SER A 31 20.59 -6.14 13.17
CA SER A 31 20.78 -7.51 12.71
C SER A 31 20.30 -7.67 11.28
N ASP A 32 21.24 -7.97 10.37
CA ASP A 32 21.02 -8.26 8.94
C ASP A 32 20.22 -9.56 8.72
N ASP A 33 19.85 -10.24 9.81
CA ASP A 33 19.14 -11.52 9.88
C ASP A 33 17.69 -11.40 10.38
N LYS A 34 17.06 -10.22 10.33
CA LYS A 34 15.64 -10.10 10.71
C LYS A 34 14.75 -10.82 9.70
N MET A 35 14.36 -12.03 10.11
CA MET A 35 13.21 -12.81 9.68
C MET A 35 12.09 -11.87 9.20
N ASN A 36 11.52 -12.12 8.02
CA ASN A 36 10.41 -11.33 7.47
C ASN A 36 9.27 -11.27 8.50
N GLU A 37 9.23 -10.22 9.31
CA GLU A 37 8.12 -10.00 10.24
C GLU A 37 6.87 -9.78 9.41
N ILE A 38 5.84 -10.58 9.66
CA ILE A 38 4.54 -10.39 9.01
C ILE A 38 3.74 -9.41 9.85
N LEU A 39 3.51 -8.22 9.30
CA LEU A 39 2.62 -7.22 9.88
C LEU A 39 1.19 -7.52 9.47
N VAL A 40 0.32 -7.72 10.46
CA VAL A 40 -1.08 -8.07 10.23
C VAL A 40 -1.97 -6.90 10.61
N LEU A 41 -2.80 -6.44 9.67
CA LEU A 41 -3.95 -5.56 9.95
C LEU A 41 -5.23 -6.39 9.72
N PRO A 42 -5.64 -7.19 10.72
CA PRO A 42 -6.59 -8.27 10.51
C PRO A 42 -8.01 -7.80 10.22
N ARG A 43 -8.32 -6.54 10.55
CA ARG A 43 -9.64 -5.95 10.37
C ARG A 43 -9.74 -4.92 9.25
N LEU A 44 -8.61 -4.56 8.64
CA LEU A 44 -8.60 -3.52 7.61
C LEU A 44 -9.33 -4.03 6.37
N ASN A 45 -10.46 -3.40 6.04
CA ASN A 45 -11.26 -3.70 4.87
C ASN A 45 -11.13 -2.62 3.79
N SER A 46 -10.95 -1.36 4.16
CA SER A 46 -10.82 -0.25 3.22
C SER A 46 -9.54 0.56 3.43
N LEU A 47 -8.81 0.81 2.33
CA LEU A 47 -7.64 1.68 2.30
C LEU A 47 -7.80 2.76 1.21
N THR A 48 -7.79 4.03 1.61
CA THR A 48 -7.84 5.18 0.70
C THR A 48 -6.60 6.04 0.85
N LEU A 49 -5.89 6.25 -0.27
CA LEU A 49 -4.69 7.07 -0.40
C LEU A 49 -4.94 8.14 -1.47
N LYS A 50 -5.08 9.41 -1.08
CA LYS A 50 -5.46 10.50 -2.00
C LYS A 50 -4.58 11.74 -1.84
N SER A 51 -4.13 12.32 -2.96
CA SER A 51 -3.35 13.56 -2.98
C SER A 51 -2.08 13.48 -2.12
N LEU A 52 -1.26 12.44 -2.34
CA LEU A 52 -0.06 12.15 -1.55
C LEU A 52 1.21 12.27 -2.42
N PRO A 53 1.62 13.49 -2.84
CA PRO A 53 2.63 13.71 -3.87
C PRO A 53 4.02 13.14 -3.55
N ARG A 54 4.33 12.90 -2.27
CA ARG A 54 5.62 12.37 -1.81
C ARG A 54 5.56 10.94 -1.31
N LEU A 55 4.39 10.29 -1.32
CA LEU A 55 4.26 8.92 -0.84
C LEU A 55 5.00 7.96 -1.76
N LYS A 56 5.96 7.22 -1.21
CA LYS A 56 6.81 6.25 -1.93
C LYS A 56 6.26 4.82 -1.83
N GLY A 57 5.54 4.51 -0.76
CA GLY A 57 4.94 3.21 -0.49
C GLY A 57 4.08 3.23 0.77
N PHE A 58 3.34 2.14 1.00
CA PHE A 58 2.67 1.90 2.28
C PHE A 58 3.70 1.65 3.39
N SER A 59 4.73 0.85 3.08
CA SER A 59 5.98 0.73 3.84
C SER A 59 7.17 0.64 2.88
N MET A 60 8.32 1.20 3.21
CA MET A 60 9.56 1.01 2.45
C MET A 60 10.50 -0.04 3.06
N GLY A 61 10.07 -0.69 4.15
CA GLY A 61 10.74 -1.84 4.75
C GLY A 61 10.51 -3.15 3.98
N LYS A 62 11.13 -4.23 4.45
CA LYS A 62 11.07 -5.57 3.83
C LYS A 62 10.00 -6.46 4.47
N GLU A 63 9.19 -5.90 5.36
CA GLU A 63 8.16 -6.63 6.09
C GLU A 63 7.06 -7.09 5.15
N ASP A 64 6.58 -8.30 5.39
CA ASP A 64 5.44 -8.85 4.69
C ASP A 64 4.16 -8.31 5.35
N PHE A 65 3.15 -8.01 4.56
CA PHE A 65 1.86 -7.52 5.04
C PHE A 65 0.76 -8.55 4.82
N SER A 66 0.00 -8.85 5.86
CA SER A 66 -1.23 -9.64 5.77
C SER A 66 -2.44 -8.75 6.04
N LEU A 67 -3.26 -8.56 5.00
CA LEU A 67 -4.48 -7.74 5.03
C LEU A 67 -5.67 -8.64 4.64
N PRO A 68 -6.07 -9.60 5.51
CA PRO A 68 -6.95 -10.70 5.15
C PRO A 68 -8.37 -10.25 4.77
N LEU A 69 -8.81 -9.08 5.22
CA LEU A 69 -10.15 -8.55 4.97
C LEU A 69 -10.17 -7.36 4.01
N LEU A 70 -9.01 -6.94 3.48
CA LEU A 70 -8.96 -5.80 2.56
C LEU A 70 -9.74 -6.14 1.30
N ASP A 71 -10.83 -5.44 1.05
CA ASP A 71 -11.71 -5.65 -0.11
C ASP A 71 -11.62 -4.51 -1.13
N SER A 72 -11.26 -3.31 -0.67
CA SER A 72 -11.21 -2.08 -1.45
C SER A 72 -9.91 -1.31 -1.20
N LEU A 73 -9.21 -1.01 -2.30
CA LEU A 73 -8.03 -0.13 -2.31
C LEU A 73 -8.25 1.02 -3.29
N ALA A 74 -8.31 2.25 -2.78
CA ALA A 74 -8.44 3.45 -3.60
C ALA A 74 -7.17 4.30 -3.56
N ILE A 75 -6.60 4.58 -4.73
CA ILE A 75 -5.38 5.38 -4.90
C ILE A 75 -5.66 6.46 -5.95
N SER A 76 -5.61 7.74 -5.57
CA SER A 76 -5.91 8.84 -6.49
C SER A 76 -4.97 10.04 -6.31
N TYR A 77 -4.79 10.79 -7.41
CA TYR A 77 -4.02 12.02 -7.47
C TYR A 77 -2.57 11.88 -6.99
N ARG A 78 -1.74 11.35 -7.89
CA ARG A 78 -0.28 11.43 -7.88
C ARG A 78 0.42 10.97 -6.58
N PRO A 79 0.24 9.73 -6.12
CA PRO A 79 1.29 9.14 -5.31
C PRO A 79 2.54 8.93 -6.17
N ALA A 80 3.72 9.31 -5.66
CA ALA A 80 5.02 8.92 -6.24
C ALA A 80 5.33 7.43 -6.04
N MET A 81 4.34 6.68 -5.54
CA MET A 81 4.43 5.31 -5.09
C MET A 81 4.79 4.38 -6.25
N THR A 82 5.89 3.64 -6.07
CA THR A 82 6.37 2.65 -7.04
C THR A 82 6.12 1.21 -6.58
N THR A 83 5.81 1.03 -5.29
CA THR A 83 5.54 -0.24 -4.64
C THR A 83 4.63 0.01 -3.44
N PHE A 84 3.81 -0.95 -3.06
CA PHE A 84 3.05 -0.94 -1.80
C PHE A 84 3.98 -1.25 -0.62
N THR A 85 4.73 -2.34 -0.69
CA THR A 85 5.83 -2.71 0.23
C THR A 85 7.01 -3.25 -0.58
N LYS A 86 8.23 -3.32 -0.02
CA LYS A 86 9.33 -4.08 -0.62
C LYS A 86 9.30 -5.57 -0.24
N GLY A 87 8.58 -5.93 0.82
CA GLY A 87 8.19 -7.30 1.09
C GLY A 87 7.02 -7.75 0.20
N ASN A 88 6.28 -8.75 0.65
CA ASN A 88 5.08 -9.24 0.01
C ASN A 88 3.83 -8.67 0.69
N SER A 89 2.71 -8.67 -0.03
CA SER A 89 1.40 -8.39 0.54
C SER A 89 0.43 -9.51 0.20
N THR A 90 -0.27 -10.04 1.21
CA THR A 90 -1.31 -11.04 1.04
C THR A 90 -2.67 -10.42 1.30
N THR A 91 -3.50 -10.36 0.25
CA THR A 91 -4.82 -9.69 0.26
C THR A 91 -5.88 -10.58 -0.39
N PRO A 92 -6.27 -11.71 0.26
CA PRO A 92 -7.10 -12.75 -0.36
C PRO A 92 -8.54 -12.32 -0.67
N GLN A 93 -9.02 -11.25 -0.05
CA GLN A 93 -10.37 -10.71 -0.26
C GLN A 93 -10.40 -9.47 -1.15
N LEU A 94 -9.23 -9.00 -1.61
CA LEU A 94 -9.15 -7.79 -2.42
C LEU A 94 -9.76 -8.11 -3.78
N LYS A 95 -10.86 -7.42 -4.12
CA LYS A 95 -11.59 -7.63 -5.37
C LYS A 95 -11.43 -6.43 -6.29
N GLU A 96 -11.34 -5.25 -5.72
CA GLU A 96 -11.39 -3.99 -6.45
C GLU A 96 -10.23 -3.08 -6.04
N ILE A 97 -9.55 -2.55 -7.06
CA ILE A 97 -8.59 -1.47 -6.91
C ILE A 97 -9.07 -0.29 -7.74
N GLU A 98 -9.31 0.83 -7.08
CA GLU A 98 -9.64 2.09 -7.75
C GLU A 98 -8.38 2.93 -7.94
N ILE A 99 -8.06 3.29 -9.19
CA ILE A 99 -7.00 4.25 -9.51
C ILE A 99 -7.56 5.43 -10.29
N ASN A 100 -7.41 6.63 -9.72
CA ASN A 100 -7.90 7.89 -10.33
C ASN A 100 -9.35 7.73 -10.83
N TYR A 101 -10.24 7.17 -10.00
CA TYR A 101 -11.65 6.92 -10.30
C TYR A 101 -11.94 5.87 -11.38
N ASN A 102 -10.95 5.07 -11.76
CA ASN A 102 -11.15 3.89 -12.59
C ASN A 102 -11.05 2.64 -11.73
N SER A 103 -12.03 1.75 -11.84
CA SER A 103 -12.06 0.47 -11.12
C SER A 103 -11.40 -0.64 -11.92
N PHE A 104 -10.63 -1.48 -11.23
CA PHE A 104 -9.95 -2.64 -11.79
C PHE A 104 -10.12 -3.83 -10.86
N TYR A 105 -10.27 -5.02 -11.45
CA TYR A 105 -10.20 -6.26 -10.69
C TYR A 105 -8.79 -6.45 -10.12
N ALA A 106 -8.72 -6.73 -8.83
CA ALA A 106 -7.47 -7.08 -8.19
C ALA A 106 -6.98 -8.44 -8.76
N GLY A 107 -5.76 -8.45 -9.28
CA GLY A 107 -5.05 -9.70 -9.59
C GLY A 107 -4.44 -10.30 -8.33
N GLU A 108 -3.31 -10.99 -8.47
CA GLU A 108 -2.69 -11.72 -7.35
C GLU A 108 -1.97 -10.80 -6.33
N ASP A 109 -1.42 -9.65 -6.74
CA ASP A 109 -0.57 -8.80 -5.88
C ASP A 109 -0.69 -7.28 -6.19
N ILE A 110 -0.77 -6.47 -5.12
CA ILE A 110 -0.87 -4.99 -5.18
C ILE A 110 0.38 -4.38 -5.81
N ASN A 111 1.58 -4.90 -5.49
CA ASN A 111 2.84 -4.36 -6.04
C ASN A 111 2.87 -4.49 -7.57
N SER A 112 2.42 -5.62 -8.10
CA SER A 112 2.33 -5.92 -9.52
C SER A 112 1.37 -4.97 -10.24
N PHE A 113 0.23 -4.67 -9.60
CA PHE A 113 -0.75 -3.73 -10.13
C PHE A 113 -0.22 -2.29 -10.21
N ILE A 114 0.49 -1.82 -9.17
CA ILE A 114 1.13 -0.48 -9.15
C ILE A 114 2.15 -0.35 -10.28
N LYS A 115 2.98 -1.38 -10.49
CA LYS A 115 3.98 -1.40 -11.57
C LYS A 115 3.33 -1.36 -12.97
N MET A 116 2.24 -2.09 -13.19
CA MET A 116 1.52 -2.12 -14.46
C MET A 116 0.94 -0.75 -14.82
N ASN A 117 0.31 -0.07 -13.85
CA ASN A 117 -0.31 1.24 -14.09
C ASN A 117 0.72 2.35 -14.40
N LYS A 118 1.91 2.29 -13.80
CA LYS A 118 2.98 3.24 -14.11
C LYS A 118 3.36 3.19 -15.59
N ARG A 119 3.56 1.98 -16.15
CA ARG A 119 3.88 1.78 -17.58
C ARG A 119 2.81 2.35 -18.51
N ASN A 120 1.53 2.23 -18.15
CA ASN A 120 0.42 2.75 -18.96
C ASN A 120 0.33 4.28 -18.90
N SER A 121 0.69 4.90 -17.77
CA SER A 121 0.74 6.36 -17.62
C SER A 121 1.91 7.02 -18.35
N GLU A 122 3.03 6.31 -18.52
CA GLU A 122 4.21 6.78 -19.24
C GLU A 122 4.00 6.72 -20.76
N LYS A 123 3.34 5.66 -21.28
CA LYS A 123 2.98 5.54 -22.70
C LYS A 123 2.08 6.69 -23.19
N ARG A 124 1.13 7.15 -22.36
CA ARG A 124 0.20 8.24 -22.70
C ARG A 124 0.84 9.65 -22.71
N LYS A 125 2.12 9.78 -22.34
CA LYS A 125 2.84 11.07 -22.38
C LYS A 125 3.74 11.23 -23.62
N THR A 126 3.89 10.16 -24.40
CA THR A 126 4.77 10.11 -25.59
C THR A 126 4.01 10.14 -26.92
N ASP A 127 2.67 10.20 -26.86
CA ASP A 127 1.78 10.45 -28.01
C ASP A 127 1.22 11.87 -27.92
#